data_AF-A0A4U5VNY8-F1
#
_entry.id   AF-A0A4U5VNY8-F1
#
_cell.length_a   1.000
_cell.length_b   1.000
_cell.length_c   1.000
_cell.angle_alpha   90.00
_cell.angle_beta   90.00
_cell.angle_gamma   90.00
#
_symmetry.space_group_name_H-M   'P 1'
#
loop_
_entity.id
_entity.type
_entity.pdbx_description
1 polymer ?
#
loop_
_entity_poly.entity_id
_entity_poly.type
_entity_poly.pdbx_seq_one_letter_code
_entity_poly.pdbx_strand_id
1 'polypeptide(L)'
;MGRRTVTVPEAADHSETSPGVMSIADTAPAESTSRTTQQTNMSPASTNINSYFPFFFHLFSLDDIIRTISNAVITDDKTFNITVSRNNMMERGLAQWQRQKKSSPSYPIKVTFLGEAGLDTGALRKEFFTGKVAGFEERFFESGPHGGRPKYSLSDLDKGHFRTVGEIISASLAQGGPPPNYLMLWCYRFLCTGSIDFEHMEKNDVGDEEYLDLLSRVETATDTSIPDLTNEILNCGYTGQITIGRREEITRAIVLHANLRLLPMLLQIRDGLKLYGLSDLMAKYLDVCQPLFVPGLEMTADADFVLSVCQAEYSETGTNQEKVEVMVMNHLQDFLQELEQESVMERDALPSLSPKTFLQWITGQGHLPVLKEERKHFNVSIKFNHHCEKDFGDHRICYPCVAACSNTITLPVKHMTS
;
A
#
# COMPACT_ATOMS: atom_id res chain seq x y z
N MET A 1 -0.65 -52.12 19.05
CA MET A 1 0.25 -52.00 20.23
C MET A 1 0.80 -50.58 20.27
N GLY A 2 0.76 -49.91 21.44
CA GLY A 2 1.47 -48.65 21.68
C GLY A 2 0.68 -47.35 21.60
N ARG A 3 -0.40 -47.19 22.38
CA ARG A 3 -0.95 -45.87 22.77
C ARG A 3 -0.05 -45.26 23.85
N ARG A 4 0.35 -44.00 23.72
CA ARG A 4 0.89 -43.21 24.84
C ARG A 4 -0.14 -42.13 25.22
N THR A 5 -0.77 -42.38 26.36
CA THR A 5 -1.52 -41.43 27.19
C THR A 5 -0.52 -40.52 27.92
N VAL A 6 -0.80 -39.22 27.95
CA VAL A 6 -0.13 -38.26 28.84
C VAL A 6 -1.15 -37.83 29.89
N THR A 7 -0.83 -38.15 31.14
CA THR A 7 -1.57 -37.80 32.35
C THR A 7 -1.18 -36.41 32.84
N VAL A 8 -2.19 -35.62 33.18
CA VAL A 8 -2.11 -34.39 33.98
C VAL A 8 -2.10 -34.76 35.46
N PRO A 9 -1.41 -34.02 36.35
CA PRO A 9 -1.79 -33.93 37.75
C PRO A 9 -2.31 -32.53 38.11
N GLU A 10 -3.42 -32.56 38.82
CA GLU A 10 -4.15 -31.44 39.42
C GLU A 10 -3.62 -31.12 40.83
N ALA A 11 -4.08 -29.99 41.35
CA ALA A 11 -3.59 -29.17 42.46
C ALA A 11 -3.46 -29.81 43.85
N ALA A 12 -2.67 -29.15 44.71
CA ALA A 12 -2.90 -29.09 46.15
C ALA A 12 -2.50 -27.70 46.71
N ASP A 13 -3.33 -27.25 47.63
CA ASP A 13 -3.55 -25.90 48.17
C ASP A 13 -2.84 -25.67 49.54
N HIS A 14 -2.92 -24.44 50.04
CA HIS A 14 -2.61 -23.93 51.40
C HIS A 14 -1.15 -23.53 51.68
N SER A 15 -0.82 -22.43 52.38
CA SER A 15 -1.55 -21.30 52.99
C SER A 15 -0.50 -20.33 53.57
N GLU A 16 -0.81 -19.04 53.54
CA GLU A 16 -0.43 -17.94 54.48
C GLU A 16 0.95 -17.91 55.17
N THR A 17 1.68 -16.79 54.99
CA THR A 17 2.06 -15.84 56.08
C THR A 17 2.97 -14.71 55.58
N SER A 18 2.66 -13.49 56.00
CA SER A 18 3.49 -12.27 56.06
C SER A 18 3.14 -11.58 57.40
N PRO A 19 3.84 -10.55 57.93
CA PRO A 19 4.94 -9.74 57.38
C PRO A 19 6.12 -9.51 58.35
N GLY A 20 7.21 -8.87 57.88
CA GLY A 20 8.34 -8.44 58.72
C GLY A 20 8.90 -7.08 58.30
N VAL A 21 8.90 -6.16 59.26
CA VAL A 21 9.19 -4.71 59.21
C VAL A 21 10.65 -4.41 59.60
N MET A 22 11.26 -3.31 59.08
CA MET A 22 12.16 -2.34 59.77
C MET A 22 12.64 -1.25 58.77
N SER A 23 12.12 0.00 58.80
CA SER A 23 12.58 1.24 59.51
C SER A 23 13.98 1.74 59.07
N ILE A 24 14.15 2.82 58.28
CA ILE A 24 14.12 4.29 58.56
C ILE A 24 14.97 4.76 59.76
N ALA A 25 15.98 5.61 59.47
CA ALA A 25 16.48 6.82 60.16
C ALA A 25 17.73 7.33 59.40
N ASP A 26 18.16 8.58 59.31
CA ASP A 26 17.59 9.92 59.47
C ASP A 26 18.59 10.94 58.84
N THR A 27 18.03 12.05 58.36
CA THR A 27 18.49 13.41 57.98
C THR A 27 19.91 13.98 58.27
N ALA A 28 20.46 14.64 57.22
CA ALA A 28 21.03 16.03 57.10
C ALA A 28 22.27 16.49 57.93
N PRO A 29 23.02 17.58 57.58
CA PRO A 29 22.73 18.67 56.64
C PRO A 29 23.89 19.10 55.67
N ALA A 30 23.60 20.17 54.92
CA ALA A 30 24.34 20.76 53.79
C ALA A 30 25.64 21.51 54.14
N GLU A 31 26.53 21.66 53.16
CA GLU A 31 27.33 22.88 52.98
C GLU A 31 27.86 23.04 51.55
N SER A 32 27.75 24.26 51.05
CA SER A 32 28.15 24.75 49.74
C SER A 32 29.64 25.07 49.67
N THR A 33 30.34 24.72 48.58
CA THR A 33 31.38 25.59 48.01
C THR A 33 31.65 25.26 46.54
N SER A 34 31.79 26.35 45.79
CA SER A 34 32.00 26.52 44.37
C SER A 34 33.40 26.05 43.92
N ARG A 35 33.49 25.40 42.76
CA ARG A 35 34.68 25.49 41.88
C ARG A 35 34.33 25.20 40.41
N THR A 36 34.45 26.28 39.64
CA THR A 36 34.40 26.41 38.19
C THR A 36 35.48 25.57 37.50
N THR A 37 35.16 24.74 36.50
CA THR A 37 36.00 24.56 35.29
C THR A 37 35.20 24.00 34.10
N GLN A 38 34.94 24.87 33.12
CA GLN A 38 34.77 24.68 31.67
C GLN A 38 34.08 23.41 31.13
N GLN A 39 32.79 23.55 30.79
CA GLN A 39 32.13 22.76 29.75
C GLN A 39 32.42 23.39 28.39
N THR A 40 33.08 22.65 27.50
CA THR A 40 33.18 22.96 26.08
C THR A 40 31.82 22.69 25.43
N ASN A 41 31.08 23.76 25.15
CA ASN A 41 29.92 23.75 24.28
C ASN A 41 30.35 23.41 22.84
N MET A 42 29.96 22.24 22.34
CA MET A 42 29.83 22.01 20.90
C MET A 42 28.35 21.80 20.57
N SER A 43 27.74 22.85 20.04
CA SER A 43 26.45 22.78 19.36
C SER A 43 26.59 21.93 18.10
N PRO A 44 25.65 21.03 17.77
CA PRO A 44 25.66 20.40 16.46
C PRO A 44 25.29 21.45 15.41
N ALA A 45 26.21 21.69 14.48
CA ALA A 45 26.03 22.58 13.36
C ALA A 45 24.79 22.17 12.55
N SER A 46 23.76 23.00 12.60
CA SER A 46 22.68 23.06 11.62
C SER A 46 23.33 23.28 10.25
N THR A 47 23.45 22.21 9.47
CA THR A 47 24.00 22.28 8.12
C THR A 47 22.92 22.89 7.23
N ASN A 48 23.11 24.16 6.91
CA ASN A 48 22.24 24.96 6.08
C ASN A 48 22.39 24.47 4.62
N ILE A 49 21.44 23.67 4.13
CA ILE A 49 21.45 23.08 2.78
C ILE A 49 20.98 24.10 1.72
N ASN A 50 21.51 25.34 1.78
CA ASN A 50 21.01 26.44 0.95
C ASN A 50 22.12 27.23 0.23
N SER A 51 23.20 26.55 -0.17
CA SER A 51 24.13 27.12 -1.13
C SER A 51 24.68 26.01 -2.01
N TYR A 52 24.20 25.97 -3.25
CA TYR A 52 24.68 25.26 -4.46
C TYR A 52 23.52 24.61 -5.23
N PHE A 53 22.56 25.43 -5.68
CA PHE A 53 21.74 25.09 -6.84
C PHE A 53 21.78 26.29 -7.79
N PRO A 54 22.50 26.21 -8.94
CA PRO A 54 22.38 27.23 -9.95
C PRO A 54 20.93 27.25 -10.44
N PHE A 55 20.41 28.46 -10.65
CA PHE A 55 19.09 28.74 -11.25
C PHE A 55 18.97 28.05 -12.62
N PHE A 56 18.55 26.78 -12.60
CA PHE A 56 17.87 26.12 -13.69
C PHE A 56 16.51 25.72 -13.11
N PHE A 57 15.44 26.32 -13.59
CA PHE A 57 14.11 25.74 -13.43
C PHE A 57 14.09 24.44 -14.25
N HIS A 58 14.69 23.39 -13.72
CA HIS A 58 14.45 22.05 -14.23
C HIS A 58 12.97 21.78 -13.96
N LEU A 59 12.17 21.62 -15.02
CA LEU A 59 10.81 21.10 -14.86
C LEU A 59 10.97 19.77 -14.12
N PHE A 60 10.53 19.72 -12.87
CA PHE A 60 10.59 18.52 -12.06
C PHE A 60 9.49 17.60 -12.58
N SER A 61 9.86 16.52 -13.26
CA SER A 61 8.92 15.56 -13.82
C SER A 61 8.56 14.49 -12.81
N LEU A 62 7.54 13.68 -13.13
CA LEU A 62 7.21 12.51 -12.32
C LEU A 62 8.38 11.51 -12.25
N ASP A 63 9.11 11.33 -13.35
CA ASP A 63 10.29 10.46 -13.38
C ASP A 63 11.39 10.99 -12.45
N ASP A 64 11.56 12.31 -12.33
CA ASP A 64 12.52 12.92 -11.40
C ASP A 64 12.14 12.71 -9.93
N ILE A 65 10.84 12.77 -9.61
CA ILE A 65 10.33 12.43 -8.26
C ILE A 65 10.70 10.98 -7.91
N ILE A 66 10.34 10.03 -8.78
CA ILE A 66 10.59 8.61 -8.54
C ILE A 66 12.09 8.34 -8.44
N ARG A 67 12.92 8.87 -9.36
CA ARG A 67 14.38 8.74 -9.29
C ARG A 67 14.96 9.30 -7.99
N THR A 68 14.44 10.43 -7.52
CA THR A 68 14.93 11.06 -6.28
C THR A 68 14.69 10.16 -5.07
N ILE A 69 13.48 9.61 -4.90
CA ILE A 69 13.18 8.71 -3.78
C ILE A 69 13.86 7.35 -3.93
N SER A 70 14.03 6.84 -5.16
CA SER A 70 14.78 5.60 -5.41
C SER A 70 16.26 5.74 -5.03
N ASN A 71 16.87 6.90 -5.33
CA ASN A 71 18.26 7.19 -4.95
C ASN A 71 18.43 7.40 -3.44
N ALA A 72 17.36 7.68 -2.70
CA ALA A 72 17.38 7.81 -1.25
C ALA A 72 17.31 6.45 -0.51
N VAL A 73 17.13 5.34 -1.23
CA VAL A 73 17.25 3.99 -0.66
C VAL A 73 18.72 3.71 -0.34
N ILE A 74 19.02 3.36 0.91
CA ILE A 74 20.39 3.19 1.39
C ILE A 74 20.93 1.82 0.93
N THR A 75 21.82 1.81 -0.05
CA THR A 75 22.37 0.59 -0.66
C THR A 75 23.69 0.12 -0.03
N ASP A 76 23.65 -0.13 1.28
CA ASP A 76 24.73 -0.84 1.98
C ASP A 76 24.49 -2.37 1.95
N ASP A 77 25.39 -3.17 2.53
CA ASP A 77 25.22 -4.63 2.72
C ASP A 77 24.09 -5.03 3.70
N LYS A 78 23.15 -4.11 3.98
CA LYS A 78 22.00 -4.30 4.87
C LYS A 78 20.71 -4.34 4.08
N THR A 79 19.77 -5.14 4.56
CA THR A 79 18.45 -5.30 3.94
C THR A 79 17.35 -5.25 5.00
N PHE A 80 16.14 -4.90 4.56
CA PHE A 80 14.94 -4.95 5.38
C PHE A 80 14.14 -6.20 5.00
N ASN A 81 14.31 -7.27 5.76
CA ASN A 81 13.77 -8.59 5.39
C ASN A 81 12.33 -8.76 5.88
N ILE A 82 11.42 -9.12 4.99
CA ILE A 82 10.02 -9.38 5.30
C ILE A 82 9.68 -10.82 4.91
N THR A 83 9.16 -11.59 5.86
CA THR A 83 8.73 -12.97 5.63
C THR A 83 7.24 -13.11 5.85
N VAL A 84 6.51 -13.49 4.80
CA VAL A 84 5.04 -13.54 4.76
C VAL A 84 4.57 -14.81 4.06
N SER A 85 3.30 -15.18 4.23
CA SER A 85 2.62 -16.17 3.39
C SER A 85 1.66 -15.46 2.45
N ARG A 86 1.40 -16.00 1.26
CA ARG A 86 0.43 -15.42 0.29
C ARG A 86 -0.95 -15.19 0.92
N ASN A 87 -1.47 -16.19 1.65
CA ASN A 87 -2.81 -16.15 2.28
C ASN A 87 -2.99 -15.13 3.41
N ASN A 88 -1.91 -14.57 3.95
CA ASN A 88 -1.97 -13.62 5.06
C ASN A 88 -1.00 -12.45 4.84
N MET A 89 -0.75 -12.10 3.59
CA MET A 89 0.24 -11.09 3.21
C MET A 89 -0.06 -9.74 3.87
N MET A 90 -1.34 -9.38 3.93
CA MET A 90 -1.77 -8.08 4.44
C MET A 90 -1.52 -7.95 5.95
N GLU A 91 -2.14 -8.73 6.85
CA GLU A 91 -1.90 -8.53 8.30
C GLU A 91 -0.47 -8.91 8.69
N ARG A 92 0.07 -10.02 8.14
CA ARG A 92 1.43 -10.46 8.50
C ARG A 92 2.47 -9.44 8.08
N GLY A 93 2.34 -8.85 6.89
CA GLY A 93 3.31 -7.86 6.42
C GLY A 93 3.30 -6.59 7.26
N LEU A 94 2.13 -6.11 7.73
CA LEU A 94 2.07 -4.98 8.68
C LEU A 94 2.81 -5.32 9.99
N ALA A 95 2.49 -6.48 10.57
CA ALA A 95 3.12 -6.93 11.79
C ALA A 95 4.64 -7.12 11.66
N GLN A 96 5.12 -7.67 10.54
CA GLN A 96 6.56 -7.80 10.28
C GLN A 96 7.24 -6.45 10.13
N TRP A 97 6.60 -5.52 9.41
CA TRP A 97 7.12 -4.16 9.22
C TRP A 97 7.36 -3.45 10.55
N GLN A 98 6.35 -3.46 11.43
CA GLN A 98 6.42 -2.79 12.74
C GLN A 98 7.35 -3.49 13.74
N ARG A 99 7.46 -4.83 13.68
CA ARG A 99 8.26 -5.60 14.65
C ARG A 99 9.74 -5.66 14.31
N GLN A 100 10.14 -5.30 13.10
CA GLN A 100 11.53 -5.37 12.69
C GLN A 100 12.37 -4.30 13.43
N LYS A 101 13.19 -4.75 14.38
CA LYS A 101 14.09 -3.87 15.16
C LYS A 101 15.54 -3.87 14.68
N LYS A 102 15.90 -4.80 13.81
CA LYS A 102 17.31 -5.03 13.38
C LYS A 102 17.69 -4.26 12.11
N SER A 103 16.71 -3.68 11.43
CA SER A 103 16.90 -2.98 10.16
C SER A 103 15.83 -1.90 10.03
N SER A 104 16.02 -0.99 9.07
CA SER A 104 15.13 0.11 8.74
C SER A 104 14.51 -0.10 7.36
N PRO A 105 13.26 0.31 7.12
CA PRO A 105 12.70 0.34 5.78
C PRO A 105 13.47 1.28 4.83
N SER A 106 14.38 2.13 5.33
CA SER A 106 15.30 2.92 4.47
C SER A 106 16.25 2.07 3.62
N TYR A 107 16.46 0.80 3.98
CA TYR A 107 17.28 -0.16 3.22
C TYR A 107 16.44 -0.91 2.17
N PRO A 108 17.08 -1.56 1.17
CA PRO A 108 16.41 -2.42 0.22
C PRO A 108 15.59 -3.50 0.92
N ILE A 109 14.33 -3.62 0.52
CA ILE A 109 13.44 -4.66 1.04
C ILE A 109 13.78 -5.97 0.36
N LYS A 110 13.82 -7.04 1.15
CA LYS A 110 13.89 -8.42 0.65
C LYS A 110 12.72 -9.22 1.17
N VAL A 111 11.93 -9.77 0.26
CA VAL A 111 10.74 -10.54 0.60
C VAL A 111 11.02 -12.04 0.50
N THR A 112 10.46 -12.81 1.43
CA THR A 112 10.46 -14.27 1.38
C THR A 112 9.04 -14.77 1.61
N PHE A 113 8.52 -15.56 0.68
CA PHE A 113 7.25 -16.27 0.85
C PHE A 113 7.46 -17.61 1.54
N LEU A 114 6.73 -17.83 2.63
CA LEU A 114 6.85 -19.03 3.45
C LEU A 114 6.53 -20.30 2.67
N GLY A 115 7.47 -21.24 2.63
CA GLY A 115 7.32 -22.52 1.94
C GLY A 115 7.58 -22.46 0.44
N GLU A 116 7.98 -21.32 -0.10
CA GLU A 116 8.26 -21.14 -1.53
C GLU A 116 9.76 -21.02 -1.78
N ALA A 117 10.25 -21.70 -2.81
CA ALA A 117 11.62 -21.54 -3.28
C ALA A 117 11.71 -20.24 -4.09
N GLY A 118 12.57 -19.31 -3.67
CA GLY A 118 12.78 -18.06 -4.39
C GLY A 118 13.78 -17.16 -3.69
N LEU A 119 14.69 -16.58 -4.46
CA LEU A 119 15.55 -15.49 -4.01
C LEU A 119 14.97 -14.18 -4.55
N ASP A 120 14.75 -13.22 -3.68
CA ASP A 120 14.23 -11.92 -4.11
C ASP A 120 15.30 -11.12 -4.85
N THR A 121 15.25 -11.20 -6.18
CA THR A 121 16.00 -10.34 -7.11
C THR A 121 15.22 -9.08 -7.49
N GLY A 122 14.02 -8.89 -6.93
CA GLY A 122 13.13 -7.75 -7.18
C GLY A 122 11.67 -8.16 -7.42
N ALA A 123 11.43 -9.32 -8.04
CA ALA A 123 10.08 -9.76 -8.38
C ALA A 123 9.21 -10.02 -7.15
N LEU A 124 9.74 -10.69 -6.11
CA LEU A 124 8.98 -10.98 -4.89
C LEU A 124 8.66 -9.71 -4.11
N ARG A 125 9.59 -8.74 -4.08
CA ARG A 125 9.33 -7.42 -3.50
C ARG A 125 8.23 -6.66 -4.25
N LYS A 126 8.28 -6.64 -5.58
CA LYS A 126 7.24 -6.01 -6.40
C LYS A 126 5.88 -6.66 -6.15
N GLU A 127 5.83 -7.99 -6.09
CA GLU A 127 4.62 -8.74 -5.80
C GLU A 127 4.05 -8.39 -4.42
N PHE A 128 4.91 -8.30 -3.41
CA PHE A 128 4.52 -7.85 -2.08
C PHE A 128 3.94 -6.44 -2.10
N PHE A 129 4.58 -5.50 -2.78
CA PHE A 129 4.05 -4.13 -2.87
C PHE A 129 2.74 -4.05 -3.64
N THR A 130 2.60 -4.78 -4.75
CA THR A 130 1.35 -4.86 -5.50
C THR A 130 0.21 -5.38 -4.62
N GLY A 131 0.43 -6.48 -3.89
CA GLY A 131 -0.56 -7.01 -2.96
C GLY A 131 -0.84 -6.06 -1.78
N LYS A 132 0.18 -5.33 -1.30
CA LYS A 132 0.03 -4.39 -0.18
C LYS A 132 -0.78 -3.16 -0.55
N VAL A 133 -0.43 -2.49 -1.65
CA VAL A 133 -1.07 -1.25 -2.06
C VAL A 133 -2.54 -1.50 -2.39
N ALA A 134 -2.84 -2.59 -3.12
CA ALA A 134 -4.22 -3.01 -3.38
C ALA A 134 -4.97 -3.36 -2.08
N GLY A 135 -4.37 -4.18 -1.21
CA GLY A 135 -4.99 -4.55 0.07
C GLY A 135 -5.15 -3.37 1.03
N PHE A 136 -4.39 -2.28 0.88
CA PHE A 136 -4.59 -1.07 1.67
C PHE A 136 -5.85 -0.34 1.26
N GLU A 137 -6.10 -0.19 -0.04
CA GLU A 137 -7.33 0.41 -0.56
C GLU A 137 -8.55 -0.27 0.08
N GLU A 138 -8.61 -1.60 0.02
CA GLU A 138 -9.72 -2.38 0.56
C GLU A 138 -9.84 -2.31 2.09
N ARG A 139 -8.72 -2.38 2.82
CA ARG A 139 -8.74 -2.47 4.29
C ARG A 139 -8.84 -1.12 4.98
N PHE A 140 -8.08 -0.13 4.52
CA PHE A 140 -7.87 1.13 5.23
C PHE A 140 -8.58 2.31 4.59
N PHE A 141 -9.13 2.17 3.39
CA PHE A 141 -9.82 3.24 2.70
C PHE A 141 -11.27 2.87 2.36
N GLU A 142 -12.15 3.85 2.40
CA GLU A 142 -13.51 3.79 1.85
C GLU A 142 -13.45 4.35 0.44
N SER A 143 -13.72 3.52 -0.57
CA SER A 143 -13.76 3.95 -1.97
C SER A 143 -15.01 4.80 -2.24
N GLY A 144 -14.84 5.85 -3.02
CA GLY A 144 -15.91 6.73 -3.49
C GLY A 144 -15.73 7.08 -4.98
N PRO A 145 -16.72 7.77 -5.58
CA PRO A 145 -16.71 8.09 -7.01
C PRO A 145 -15.55 8.99 -7.45
N HIS A 146 -14.91 9.70 -6.52
CA HIS A 146 -13.81 10.63 -6.78
C HIS A 146 -12.50 10.21 -6.09
N GLY A 147 -12.38 8.92 -5.76
CA GLY A 147 -11.32 8.37 -4.93
C GLY A 147 -11.81 8.06 -3.52
N GLY A 148 -10.91 7.53 -2.71
CA GLY A 148 -11.14 7.03 -1.38
C GLY A 148 -10.47 7.85 -0.28
N ARG A 149 -10.96 7.64 0.93
CA ARG A 149 -10.52 8.33 2.15
C ARG A 149 -10.26 7.31 3.25
N PRO A 150 -9.43 7.61 4.26
CA PRO A 150 -9.18 6.65 5.33
C PRO A 150 -10.47 6.25 6.05
N LYS A 151 -10.61 4.95 6.35
CA LYS A 151 -11.64 4.44 7.27
C LYS A 151 -11.43 5.04 8.65
N TYR A 152 -12.53 5.40 9.30
CA TYR A 152 -12.48 5.87 10.67
C TYR A 152 -12.26 4.70 11.65
N SER A 153 -11.00 4.40 11.97
CA SER A 153 -10.62 3.32 12.91
C SER A 153 -9.63 3.80 13.96
N LEU A 154 -10.11 4.02 15.18
CA LEU A 154 -9.26 4.36 16.33
C LEU A 154 -8.37 3.18 16.75
N SER A 155 -8.79 1.93 16.49
CA SER A 155 -7.98 0.74 16.78
C SER A 155 -6.76 0.64 15.87
N ASP A 156 -6.91 0.95 14.58
CA ASP A 156 -5.77 0.98 13.64
C ASP A 156 -4.89 2.21 13.87
N LEU A 157 -5.50 3.33 14.25
CA LEU A 157 -4.78 4.55 14.66
C LEU A 157 -3.88 4.28 15.87
N ASP A 158 -4.42 3.69 16.94
CA ASP A 158 -3.67 3.38 18.17
C ASP A 158 -2.49 2.42 17.90
N LYS A 159 -2.70 1.44 17.01
CA LYS A 159 -1.65 0.50 16.57
C LYS A 159 -0.61 1.12 15.63
N GLY A 160 -0.76 2.37 15.22
CA GLY A 160 0.15 3.03 14.26
C GLY A 160 0.10 2.43 12.86
N HIS A 161 -1.00 1.77 12.49
CA HIS A 161 -1.12 1.11 11.18
C HIS A 161 -1.12 2.12 10.04
N PHE A 162 -1.79 3.26 10.20
CA PHE A 162 -1.82 4.31 9.17
C PHE A 162 -0.43 4.89 8.87
N ARG A 163 0.43 4.99 9.89
CA ARG A 163 1.85 5.33 9.68
C ARG A 163 2.57 4.27 8.88
N THR A 164 2.34 3.00 9.22
CA THR A 164 2.92 1.86 8.51
C THR A 164 2.48 1.83 7.04
N VAL A 165 1.22 2.18 6.76
CA VAL A 165 0.69 2.35 5.39
C VAL A 165 1.49 3.42 4.64
N GLY A 166 1.71 4.59 5.22
CA GLY A 166 2.53 5.65 4.61
C GLY A 166 3.98 5.23 4.33
N GLU A 167 4.61 4.49 5.25
CA GLU A 167 5.98 3.97 5.06
C GLU A 167 6.04 2.95 3.92
N ILE A 168 5.07 2.03 3.85
CA ILE A 168 4.99 1.01 2.79
C ILE A 168 4.69 1.64 1.43
N ILE A 169 3.82 2.64 1.36
CA ILE A 169 3.56 3.40 0.12
C ILE A 169 4.85 4.07 -0.37
N SER A 170 5.60 4.70 0.53
CA SER A 170 6.88 5.33 0.19
C SER A 170 7.89 4.31 -0.36
N ALA A 171 8.00 3.15 0.29
CA ALA A 171 8.87 2.06 -0.15
C ALA A 171 8.43 1.41 -1.46
N SER A 172 7.11 1.31 -1.68
CA SER A 172 6.56 0.87 -2.95
C SER A 172 7.05 1.77 -4.07
N LEU A 173 6.83 3.09 -3.95
CA LEU A 173 7.25 4.06 -4.97
C LEU A 173 8.78 4.09 -5.18
N ALA A 174 9.56 4.05 -4.10
CA ALA A 174 11.02 4.11 -4.17
C ALA A 174 11.68 2.81 -4.69
N GLN A 175 11.00 1.67 -4.60
CA GLN A 175 11.59 0.36 -4.91
C GLN A 175 10.84 -0.41 -6.00
N GLY A 176 10.08 0.29 -6.84
CA GLY A 176 9.49 -0.22 -8.09
C GLY A 176 8.12 -0.88 -7.95
N GLY A 177 7.45 -0.73 -6.80
CA GLY A 177 6.06 -1.10 -6.58
C GLY A 177 5.07 -0.05 -7.11
N PRO A 178 3.76 -0.30 -7.01
CA PRO A 178 2.76 0.61 -7.55
C PRO A 178 2.53 1.84 -6.66
N PRO A 179 2.10 2.96 -7.26
CA PRO A 179 1.46 4.05 -6.55
C PRO A 179 0.10 3.66 -5.98
N PRO A 180 -0.41 4.34 -4.94
CA PRO A 180 -1.78 4.15 -4.47
C PRO A 180 -2.82 4.50 -5.54
N ASN A 181 -2.76 5.66 -6.19
CA ASN A 181 -3.72 6.11 -7.21
C ASN A 181 -5.22 6.02 -6.85
N TYR A 182 -5.58 5.92 -5.57
CA TYR A 182 -6.97 5.76 -5.12
C TYR A 182 -7.44 6.83 -4.13
N LEU A 183 -6.66 7.86 -3.80
CA LEU A 183 -7.04 8.87 -2.79
C LEU A 183 -7.94 9.97 -3.36
N MET A 184 -8.90 10.45 -2.56
CA MET A 184 -9.58 11.71 -2.84
C MET A 184 -8.61 12.89 -2.84
N LEU A 185 -8.90 13.89 -3.67
CA LEU A 185 -8.04 15.05 -3.87
C LEU A 185 -7.80 15.84 -2.58
N TRP A 186 -8.81 16.03 -1.73
CA TRP A 186 -8.63 16.77 -0.48
C TRP A 186 -7.73 16.01 0.51
N CYS A 187 -7.81 14.68 0.55
CA CYS A 187 -6.91 13.83 1.35
C CYS A 187 -5.47 14.00 0.86
N TYR A 188 -5.25 13.92 -0.45
CA TYR A 188 -3.92 14.13 -1.05
C TYR A 188 -3.36 15.53 -0.72
N ARG A 189 -4.17 16.59 -0.88
CA ARG A 189 -3.76 17.96 -0.54
C ARG A 189 -3.35 18.07 0.92
N PHE A 190 -4.13 17.48 1.84
CA PHE A 190 -3.77 17.43 3.25
C PHE A 190 -2.47 16.66 3.51
N LEU A 191 -2.23 15.53 2.83
CA LEU A 191 -0.96 14.80 2.95
C LEU A 191 0.23 15.67 2.53
N CYS A 192 0.06 16.52 1.51
CA CYS A 192 1.09 17.45 1.05
C CYS A 192 1.30 18.64 2.00
N THR A 193 0.24 19.31 2.44
CA THR A 193 0.35 20.59 3.17
C THR A 193 0.27 20.44 4.69
N GLY A 194 -0.50 19.46 5.18
CA GLY A 194 -0.84 19.30 6.59
C GLY A 194 -1.94 20.26 7.05
N SER A 195 -2.56 20.96 6.09
CA SER A 195 -3.62 21.94 6.31
C SER A 195 -4.88 21.53 5.56
N ILE A 196 -6.03 21.87 6.15
CA ILE A 196 -7.34 21.70 5.53
C ILE A 196 -7.77 23.03 4.92
N ASP A 197 -8.24 22.95 3.68
CA ASP A 197 -9.03 24.02 3.07
C ASP A 197 -10.48 23.85 3.53
N PHE A 198 -10.84 24.60 4.57
CA PHE A 198 -12.18 24.51 5.12
C PHE A 198 -13.19 25.02 4.09
N GLU A 199 -12.92 26.12 3.40
CA GLU A 199 -13.89 26.82 2.56
C GLU A 199 -14.43 25.93 1.43
N HIS A 200 -13.56 25.10 0.83
CA HIS A 200 -13.91 24.24 -0.31
C HIS A 200 -14.29 22.81 0.07
N MET A 201 -14.46 22.50 1.36
CA MET A 201 -14.90 21.16 1.79
C MET A 201 -16.43 21.03 1.68
N GLU A 202 -16.89 20.09 0.87
CA GLU A 202 -18.28 19.98 0.43
C GLU A 202 -18.90 18.62 0.77
N LYS A 203 -20.22 18.48 0.51
CA LYS A 203 -20.97 17.24 0.71
C LYS A 203 -20.36 16.04 -0.03
N ASN A 204 -19.79 16.28 -1.22
CA ASN A 204 -19.17 15.23 -2.03
C ASN A 204 -17.88 14.67 -1.43
N ASP A 205 -17.29 15.34 -0.43
CA ASP A 205 -16.13 14.85 0.30
C ASP A 205 -16.51 13.87 1.43
N VAL A 206 -17.80 13.77 1.75
CA VAL A 206 -18.33 12.84 2.76
C VAL A 206 -18.60 11.49 2.09
N GLY A 207 -17.96 10.45 2.61
CA GLY A 207 -18.20 9.06 2.19
C GLY A 207 -18.83 8.17 3.26
N ASP A 208 -19.16 8.72 4.44
CA ASP A 208 -19.66 7.90 5.56
C ASP A 208 -21.15 7.72 5.35
N GLU A 209 -21.63 6.47 5.27
CA GLU A 209 -23.04 6.19 5.02
C GLU A 209 -23.96 6.79 6.09
N GLU A 210 -23.54 6.82 7.36
CA GLU A 210 -24.31 7.42 8.46
C GLU A 210 -24.44 8.94 8.27
N TYR A 211 -23.35 9.63 7.93
CA TYR A 211 -23.42 11.08 7.70
C TYR A 211 -24.05 11.43 6.35
N LEU A 212 -23.93 10.59 5.33
CA LEU A 212 -24.63 10.77 4.06
C LEU A 212 -26.15 10.64 4.25
N ASP A 213 -26.61 9.67 5.05
CA ASP A 213 -28.01 9.55 5.46
C ASP A 213 -28.47 10.78 6.24
N LEU A 214 -27.70 11.21 7.25
CA LEU A 214 -28.03 12.40 8.02
C LEU A 214 -28.12 13.66 7.14
N LEU A 215 -27.17 13.84 6.20
CA LEU A 215 -27.19 14.95 5.24
C LEU A 215 -28.45 14.91 4.37
N SER A 216 -28.83 13.73 3.87
CA SER A 216 -30.05 13.53 3.09
C SER A 216 -31.32 13.85 3.89
N ARG A 217 -31.38 13.41 5.15
CA ARG A 217 -32.49 13.69 6.06
C ARG A 217 -32.60 15.18 6.42
N VAL A 218 -31.47 15.85 6.67
CA VAL A 218 -31.44 17.31 6.91
C VAL A 218 -31.89 18.10 5.68
N GLU A 219 -31.49 17.64 4.49
CA GLU A 219 -31.86 18.28 3.22
C GLU A 219 -33.36 18.21 2.94
N THR A 220 -33.99 17.07 3.27
CA THR A 220 -35.42 16.81 3.07
C THR A 220 -36.30 17.17 4.28
N ALA A 221 -35.72 17.57 5.41
CA ALA A 221 -36.43 17.87 6.64
C ALA A 221 -37.40 19.07 6.51
N THR A 222 -38.54 18.94 7.16
CA THR A 222 -39.58 19.97 7.37
C THR A 222 -39.51 20.53 8.79
N ASP A 223 -40.29 21.57 9.10
CA ASP A 223 -40.26 22.22 10.42
C ASP A 223 -40.72 21.26 11.53
N THR A 224 -41.50 20.24 11.14
CA THR A 224 -41.99 19.20 12.05
C THR A 224 -41.02 18.04 12.23
N SER A 225 -40.15 17.77 11.25
CA SER A 225 -39.24 16.60 11.27
C SER A 225 -37.80 16.97 11.61
N ILE A 226 -37.37 18.22 11.41
CA ILE A 226 -36.04 18.66 11.80
C ILE A 226 -35.74 18.50 13.31
N PRO A 227 -36.71 18.65 14.24
CA PRO A 227 -36.45 18.43 15.66
C PRO A 227 -36.07 16.98 15.96
N ASP A 228 -36.52 16.01 15.16
CA ASP A 228 -36.21 14.59 15.34
C ASP A 228 -34.71 14.31 15.09
N LEU A 229 -34.04 15.18 14.33
CA LEU A 229 -32.61 15.07 13.99
C LEU A 229 -31.70 15.75 15.03
N THR A 230 -32.27 16.32 16.10
CA THR A 230 -31.55 17.19 17.04
C THR A 230 -30.29 16.53 17.60
N ASN A 231 -30.40 15.30 18.13
CA ASN A 231 -29.26 14.64 18.76
C ASN A 231 -28.14 14.35 17.76
N GLU A 232 -28.46 13.91 16.55
CA GLU A 232 -27.48 13.61 15.50
C GLU A 232 -26.74 14.89 15.06
N ILE A 233 -27.48 15.99 14.85
CA ILE A 233 -26.92 17.30 14.50
C ILE A 233 -26.01 17.84 15.62
N LEU A 234 -26.45 17.74 16.88
CA LEU A 234 -25.65 18.16 18.04
C LEU A 234 -24.38 17.31 18.19
N ASN A 235 -24.45 16.00 17.94
CA ASN A 235 -23.30 15.09 17.96
C ASN A 235 -22.26 15.44 16.88
N CYS A 236 -22.68 16.05 15.77
CA CYS A 236 -21.78 16.64 14.78
C CYS A 236 -21.10 17.95 15.26
N GLY A 237 -21.45 18.45 16.44
CA GLY A 237 -20.87 19.68 17.01
C GLY A 237 -21.55 20.97 16.56
N TYR A 238 -22.74 20.90 15.94
CA TYR A 238 -23.54 22.09 15.67
C TYR A 238 -24.10 22.65 16.98
N THR A 239 -23.91 23.94 17.25
CA THR A 239 -24.37 24.60 18.48
C THR A 239 -25.39 25.71 18.22
N GLY A 240 -25.82 25.89 16.98
CA GLY A 240 -26.82 26.87 16.59
C GLY A 240 -28.25 26.40 16.82
N GLN A 241 -29.21 27.24 16.44
CA GLN A 241 -30.63 26.86 16.48
C GLN A 241 -30.96 25.88 15.35
N ILE A 242 -31.52 24.73 15.71
CA ILE A 242 -31.89 23.68 14.74
C ILE A 242 -33.24 24.02 14.13
N THR A 243 -33.21 24.62 12.94
CA THR A 243 -34.39 25.09 12.18
C THR A 243 -34.14 24.97 10.68
N ILE A 244 -35.18 24.90 9.84
CA ILE A 244 -34.99 24.86 8.38
C ILE A 244 -34.20 26.07 7.89
N GLY A 245 -34.44 27.26 8.46
CA GLY A 245 -33.76 28.48 8.08
C GLY A 245 -32.24 28.46 8.27
N ARG A 246 -31.70 27.47 9.02
CA ARG A 246 -30.27 27.27 9.28
C ARG A 246 -29.72 26.01 8.60
N ARG A 247 -30.45 25.42 7.65
CA ARG A 247 -30.09 24.14 7.01
C ARG A 247 -28.66 24.14 6.44
N GLU A 248 -28.24 25.21 5.78
CA GLU A 248 -26.89 25.31 5.22
C GLU A 248 -25.79 25.22 6.30
N GLU A 249 -25.98 25.87 7.45
CA GLU A 249 -25.04 25.81 8.57
C GLU A 249 -25.01 24.42 9.22
N ILE A 250 -26.17 23.77 9.33
CA ILE A 250 -26.29 22.40 9.85
C ILE A 250 -25.56 21.43 8.92
N THR A 251 -25.87 21.47 7.62
CA THR A 251 -25.20 20.69 6.58
C THR A 251 -23.69 20.89 6.64
N ARG A 252 -23.25 22.14 6.76
CA ARG A 252 -21.83 22.49 6.87
C ARG A 252 -21.17 21.88 8.11
N ALA A 253 -21.82 21.91 9.27
CA ALA A 253 -21.31 21.29 10.48
C ALA A 253 -21.16 19.77 10.33
N ILE A 254 -22.13 19.10 9.70
CA ILE A 254 -22.07 17.66 9.44
C ILE A 254 -20.90 17.31 8.49
N VAL A 255 -20.75 18.05 7.38
CA VAL A 255 -19.64 17.87 6.43
C VAL A 255 -18.29 18.01 7.12
N LEU A 256 -18.12 19.05 7.92
CA LEU A 256 -16.88 19.27 8.68
C LEU A 256 -16.65 18.14 9.68
N HIS A 257 -17.65 17.76 10.46
CA HIS A 257 -17.53 16.69 11.44
C HIS A 257 -17.11 15.36 10.80
N ALA A 258 -17.77 14.99 9.71
CA ALA A 258 -17.54 13.74 9.00
C ALA A 258 -16.10 13.58 8.48
N ASN A 259 -15.46 14.69 8.08
CA ASN A 259 -14.14 14.68 7.48
C ASN A 259 -13.01 15.00 8.47
N LEU A 260 -13.22 15.95 9.40
CA LEU A 260 -12.19 16.36 10.36
C LEU A 260 -11.81 15.24 11.34
N ARG A 261 -12.71 14.27 11.57
CA ARG A 261 -12.39 13.08 12.37
C ARG A 261 -11.36 12.15 11.70
N LEU A 262 -11.10 12.30 10.40
CA LEU A 262 -10.12 11.51 9.65
C LEU A 262 -8.69 12.08 9.74
N LEU A 263 -8.53 13.31 10.23
CA LEU A 263 -7.22 13.98 10.28
C LEU A 263 -6.15 13.20 11.05
N PRO A 264 -6.43 12.56 12.21
CA PRO A 264 -5.40 11.78 12.91
C PRO A 264 -4.81 10.64 12.06
N MET A 265 -5.63 10.01 11.22
CA MET A 265 -5.22 8.92 10.33
C MET A 265 -4.37 9.47 9.19
N LEU A 266 -4.81 10.57 8.58
CA LEU A 266 -4.04 11.26 7.55
C LEU A 266 -2.69 11.78 8.08
N LEU A 267 -2.66 12.29 9.31
CA LEU A 267 -1.41 12.71 9.96
C LEU A 267 -0.43 11.54 10.13
N GLN A 268 -0.92 10.37 10.56
CA GLN A 268 -0.08 9.18 10.63
C GLN A 268 0.43 8.74 9.25
N ILE A 269 -0.42 8.72 8.22
CA ILE A 269 0.00 8.41 6.84
C ILE A 269 1.10 9.39 6.40
N ARG A 270 0.88 10.70 6.59
CA ARG A 270 1.86 11.75 6.28
C ARG A 270 3.18 11.56 7.01
N ASP A 271 3.16 11.15 8.27
CA ASP A 271 4.37 10.82 9.02
C ASP A 271 5.13 9.64 8.41
N GLY A 272 4.42 8.61 7.94
CA GLY A 272 5.03 7.49 7.22
C GLY A 272 5.62 7.90 5.86
N LEU A 273 4.95 8.82 5.16
CA LEU A 273 5.39 9.39 3.89
C LEU A 273 6.68 10.23 4.00
N LYS A 274 7.19 10.49 5.19
CA LYS A 274 8.52 11.12 5.36
C LYS A 274 9.67 10.19 4.95
N LEU A 275 9.42 8.88 4.86
CA LEU A 275 10.43 7.93 4.40
C LEU A 275 10.93 8.32 2.99
N TYR A 276 12.25 8.30 2.79
CA TYR A 276 12.94 8.77 1.58
C TYR A 276 12.73 10.26 1.22
N GLY A 277 12.17 11.06 2.14
CA GLY A 277 11.88 12.48 1.89
C GLY A 277 10.66 12.72 0.99
N LEU A 278 9.81 11.70 0.76
CA LEU A 278 8.67 11.81 -0.15
C LEU A 278 7.68 12.91 0.27
N SER A 279 7.40 13.05 1.58
CA SER A 279 6.53 14.12 2.09
C SER A 279 7.01 15.52 1.71
N ASP A 280 8.32 15.78 1.70
CA ASP A 280 8.87 17.09 1.36
C ASP A 280 8.75 17.36 -0.16
N LEU A 281 8.93 16.32 -0.98
CA LEU A 281 8.73 16.39 -2.43
C LEU A 281 7.26 16.64 -2.78
N MET A 282 6.34 15.96 -2.10
CA MET A 282 4.89 16.17 -2.28
C MET A 282 4.48 17.60 -1.91
N ALA A 283 5.02 18.15 -0.82
CA ALA A 283 4.76 19.53 -0.41
C ALA A 283 5.30 20.55 -1.43
N LYS A 284 6.45 20.26 -2.06
CA LYS A 284 7.10 21.16 -3.02
C LYS A 284 6.54 21.05 -4.44
N TYR A 285 6.13 19.86 -4.87
CA TYR A 285 5.72 19.55 -6.24
C TYR A 285 4.33 18.86 -6.27
N LEU A 286 3.34 19.55 -5.69
CA LEU A 286 1.99 19.01 -5.45
C LEU A 286 1.31 18.53 -6.74
N ASP A 287 1.33 19.33 -7.82
CA ASP A 287 0.66 18.92 -9.07
C ASP A 287 1.39 17.77 -9.77
N VAL A 288 2.72 17.70 -9.63
CA VAL A 288 3.55 16.66 -10.24
C VAL A 288 3.33 15.31 -9.55
N CYS A 289 3.20 15.30 -8.22
CA CYS A 289 3.01 14.06 -7.46
C CYS A 289 1.56 13.56 -7.48
N GLN A 290 0.58 14.42 -7.77
CA GLN A 290 -0.85 14.11 -7.69
C GLN A 290 -1.25 12.81 -8.41
N PRO A 291 -0.78 12.53 -9.65
CA PRO A 291 -1.16 11.31 -10.37
C PRO A 291 -0.74 10.01 -9.67
N LEU A 292 0.23 10.04 -8.74
CA LEU A 292 0.59 8.85 -7.95
C LEU A 292 -0.42 8.54 -6.84
N PHE A 293 -1.24 9.52 -6.45
CA PHE A 293 -2.09 9.37 -5.28
C PHE A 293 -3.57 9.44 -5.60
N VAL A 294 -3.96 10.30 -6.53
CA VAL A 294 -5.36 10.55 -6.89
C VAL A 294 -5.70 9.82 -8.19
N PRO A 295 -6.89 9.20 -8.30
CA PRO A 295 -7.32 8.52 -9.53
C PRO A 295 -7.16 9.38 -10.78
N GLY A 296 -6.74 8.75 -11.89
CA GLY A 296 -6.56 9.41 -13.19
C GLY A 296 -5.25 9.08 -13.91
N LEU A 297 -4.37 8.30 -13.31
CA LEU A 297 -3.22 7.71 -13.97
C LEU A 297 -3.58 6.27 -14.34
N GLU A 298 -3.43 5.90 -15.61
CA GLU A 298 -3.64 4.51 -16.03
C GLU A 298 -2.55 3.62 -15.44
N MET A 299 -2.95 2.80 -14.46
CA MET A 299 -2.07 1.93 -13.69
C MET A 299 -2.40 0.45 -13.88
N THR A 300 -3.50 0.13 -14.56
CA THR A 300 -3.93 -1.24 -14.81
C THR A 300 -3.44 -1.71 -16.16
N ALA A 301 -2.89 -2.92 -16.20
CA ALA A 301 -2.51 -3.57 -17.44
C ALA A 301 -3.76 -4.11 -18.13
N ASP A 302 -4.01 -3.64 -19.35
CA ASP A 302 -5.02 -4.16 -20.27
C ASP A 302 -4.44 -5.28 -21.14
N ALA A 303 -5.27 -5.94 -21.95
CA ALA A 303 -4.83 -7.03 -22.82
C ALA A 303 -3.76 -6.58 -23.81
N ASP A 304 -3.94 -5.39 -24.39
CA ASP A 304 -3.03 -4.82 -25.39
C ASP A 304 -1.64 -4.54 -24.81
N PHE A 305 -1.55 -3.97 -23.61
CA PHE A 305 -0.29 -3.75 -22.93
C PHE A 305 0.41 -5.08 -22.66
N VAL A 306 -0.29 -6.06 -22.07
CA VAL A 306 0.30 -7.36 -21.74
C VAL A 306 0.84 -8.05 -22.98
N LEU A 307 0.09 -8.03 -24.09
CA LEU A 307 0.55 -8.60 -25.36
C LEU A 307 1.75 -7.83 -25.92
N SER A 308 1.74 -6.49 -25.85
CA SER A 308 2.82 -5.65 -26.39
C SER A 308 4.19 -5.88 -25.73
N VAL A 309 4.20 -6.31 -24.47
CA VAL A 309 5.43 -6.59 -23.70
C VAL A 309 5.90 -8.04 -23.87
N CYS A 310 5.06 -8.91 -24.44
CA CYS A 310 5.40 -10.30 -24.71
C CYS A 310 6.30 -10.43 -25.95
N GLN A 311 7.49 -10.99 -25.74
CA GLN A 311 8.48 -11.29 -26.77
C GLN A 311 8.58 -12.80 -26.94
N ALA A 312 7.89 -13.32 -27.97
CA ALA A 312 7.90 -14.74 -28.29
C ALA A 312 9.19 -15.16 -29.00
N GLU A 313 9.84 -16.19 -28.47
CA GLU A 313 11.01 -16.85 -29.06
C GLU A 313 10.54 -17.93 -30.02
N TYR A 314 10.21 -17.53 -31.25
CA TYR A 314 9.75 -18.45 -32.29
C TYR A 314 10.86 -19.37 -32.81
N SER A 315 10.44 -20.56 -33.23
CA SER A 315 11.21 -21.48 -34.05
C SER A 315 11.50 -20.89 -35.43
N GLU A 316 12.38 -21.55 -36.21
CA GLU A 316 12.78 -21.09 -37.53
C GLU A 316 11.57 -20.84 -38.46
N THR A 317 11.62 -19.73 -39.19
CA THR A 317 10.52 -19.30 -40.06
C THR A 317 10.20 -20.33 -41.14
N GLY A 318 8.92 -20.65 -41.28
CA GLY A 318 8.37 -21.63 -42.22
C GLY A 318 8.23 -23.03 -41.63
N THR A 319 8.72 -23.29 -40.42
CA THR A 319 8.60 -24.61 -39.77
C THR A 319 7.18 -24.89 -39.28
N ASN A 320 6.85 -26.18 -39.12
CA ASN A 320 5.60 -26.56 -38.47
C ASN A 320 5.58 -26.18 -36.97
N GLN A 321 6.76 -26.07 -36.35
CA GLN A 321 6.87 -25.59 -34.97
C GLN A 321 6.44 -24.14 -34.86
N GLU A 322 6.97 -23.25 -35.71
CA GLU A 322 6.57 -21.83 -35.75
C GLU A 322 5.06 -21.67 -35.95
N LYS A 323 4.43 -22.47 -36.83
CA LYS A 323 2.97 -22.40 -37.05
C LYS A 323 2.16 -22.69 -35.78
N VAL A 324 2.57 -23.69 -34.98
CA VAL A 324 1.91 -24.02 -33.72
C VAL A 324 2.14 -22.91 -32.70
N GLU A 325 3.35 -22.36 -32.63
CA GLU A 325 3.70 -21.28 -31.71
C GLU A 325 2.92 -19.99 -32.00
N VAL A 326 2.80 -19.60 -33.28
CA VAL A 326 1.97 -18.47 -33.70
C VAL A 326 0.50 -18.70 -33.36
N MET A 327 -0.02 -19.92 -33.56
CA MET A 327 -1.38 -20.27 -33.16
C MET A 327 -1.60 -20.12 -31.66
N VAL A 328 -0.63 -20.57 -30.83
CA VAL A 328 -0.69 -20.38 -29.38
C VAL A 328 -0.69 -18.89 -29.00
N MET A 329 0.09 -18.06 -29.69
CA MET A 329 0.11 -16.63 -29.46
C MET A 329 -1.20 -15.95 -29.83
N ASN A 330 -1.88 -16.39 -30.90
CA ASN A 330 -3.23 -15.94 -31.22
C ASN A 330 -4.21 -16.31 -30.10
N HIS A 331 -4.18 -17.55 -29.61
CA HIS A 331 -5.02 -17.97 -28.50
C HIS A 331 -4.72 -17.22 -27.20
N LEU A 332 -3.46 -16.88 -26.93
CA LEU A 332 -3.10 -16.04 -25.80
C LEU A 332 -3.69 -14.63 -25.93
N GLN A 333 -3.66 -14.05 -27.15
CA GLN A 333 -4.30 -12.77 -27.42
C GLN A 333 -5.82 -12.84 -27.20
N ASP A 334 -6.49 -13.84 -27.79
CA ASP A 334 -7.93 -14.04 -27.62
C ASP A 334 -8.29 -14.19 -26.13
N PHE A 335 -7.54 -15.02 -25.40
CA PHE A 335 -7.71 -15.23 -23.96
C PHE A 335 -7.57 -13.93 -23.16
N LEU A 336 -6.54 -13.12 -23.42
CA LEU A 336 -6.36 -11.85 -22.71
C LEU A 336 -7.52 -10.87 -22.98
N GLN A 337 -8.03 -10.83 -24.21
CA GLN A 337 -9.17 -9.99 -24.59
C GLN A 337 -10.48 -10.50 -23.95
N GLU A 338 -10.67 -11.81 -23.82
CA GLU A 338 -11.80 -12.41 -23.10
C GLU A 338 -11.77 -12.04 -21.61
N LEU A 339 -10.60 -12.14 -20.96
CA LEU A 339 -10.42 -11.77 -19.55
C LEU A 339 -10.77 -10.29 -19.28
N GLU A 340 -10.49 -9.41 -20.23
CA GLU A 340 -10.81 -7.99 -20.11
C GLU A 340 -12.34 -7.77 -20.17
N GLN A 341 -13.05 -8.49 -21.04
CA GLN A 341 -14.50 -8.39 -21.20
C GLN A 341 -15.27 -8.98 -20.01
N GLU A 342 -14.84 -10.13 -19.48
CA GLU A 342 -15.50 -10.80 -18.34
C GLU A 342 -15.36 -10.01 -17.04
N SER A 343 -14.26 -9.28 -16.85
CA SER A 343 -14.01 -8.44 -15.67
C SER A 343 -15.04 -7.31 -15.48
N VAL A 344 -15.79 -6.94 -16.53
CA VAL A 344 -16.85 -5.94 -16.49
C VAL A 344 -18.17 -6.53 -15.94
N MET A 345 -18.34 -7.86 -15.98
CA MET A 345 -19.62 -8.53 -15.78
C MET A 345 -19.78 -9.24 -14.43
N GLU A 346 -18.70 -9.71 -13.78
CA GLU A 346 -18.76 -10.42 -12.50
C GLU A 346 -17.99 -9.69 -11.38
N ARG A 347 -18.73 -9.19 -10.38
CA ARG A 347 -18.16 -8.51 -9.19
C ARG A 347 -18.09 -9.37 -7.92
N ASP A 348 -18.54 -10.63 -7.96
CA ASP A 348 -18.66 -11.44 -6.76
C ASP A 348 -17.78 -12.71 -6.78
N ALA A 349 -16.78 -12.70 -5.89
CA ALA A 349 -16.28 -13.83 -5.09
C ALA A 349 -15.21 -14.83 -5.61
N LEU A 350 -14.45 -14.55 -6.68
CA LEU A 350 -13.08 -15.07 -6.87
C LEU A 350 -12.15 -13.93 -7.28
N PRO A 351 -10.81 -14.02 -7.10
CA PRO A 351 -9.92 -13.09 -7.79
C PRO A 351 -10.18 -13.27 -9.28
N SER A 352 -10.93 -12.36 -9.89
CA SER A 352 -11.27 -12.44 -11.31
C SER A 352 -9.96 -12.48 -12.09
N LEU A 353 -9.82 -13.52 -12.91
CA LEU A 353 -8.76 -13.56 -13.91
C LEU A 353 -8.93 -12.32 -14.77
N SER A 354 -7.88 -11.53 -14.89
CA SER A 354 -7.82 -10.27 -15.64
C SER A 354 -6.43 -10.15 -16.26
N PRO A 355 -6.23 -9.30 -17.27
CA PRO A 355 -4.90 -9.06 -17.82
C PRO A 355 -3.90 -8.62 -16.73
N LYS A 356 -4.35 -7.81 -15.76
CA LYS A 356 -3.61 -7.45 -14.55
C LYS A 356 -3.12 -8.66 -13.74
N THR A 357 -4.02 -9.59 -13.38
CA THR A 357 -3.65 -10.74 -12.55
C THR A 357 -2.80 -11.75 -13.32
N PHE A 358 -2.99 -11.85 -14.64
CA PHE A 358 -2.10 -12.61 -15.52
C PHE A 358 -0.69 -12.01 -15.57
N LEU A 359 -0.56 -10.68 -15.75
CA LEU A 359 0.73 -10.00 -15.73
C LEU A 359 1.46 -10.17 -14.38
N GLN A 360 0.71 -10.09 -13.29
CA GLN A 360 1.24 -10.32 -11.95
C GLN A 360 1.73 -11.76 -11.79
N TRP A 361 1.02 -12.75 -12.33
CA TRP A 361 1.45 -14.13 -12.28
C TRP A 361 2.77 -14.35 -13.04
N ILE A 362 2.93 -13.78 -14.24
CA ILE A 362 4.13 -13.98 -15.07
C ILE A 362 5.36 -13.17 -14.63
N THR A 363 5.17 -12.00 -14.01
CA THR A 363 6.29 -11.08 -13.66
C THR A 363 6.43 -10.77 -12.17
N GLY A 364 5.46 -11.17 -11.35
CA GLY A 364 5.30 -10.66 -9.97
C GLY A 364 4.76 -9.23 -9.90
N GLN A 365 4.62 -8.52 -11.01
CA GLN A 365 4.17 -7.13 -11.08
C GLN A 365 2.84 -7.05 -11.84
N GLY A 366 1.76 -6.62 -11.18
CA GLY A 366 0.44 -6.46 -11.81
C GLY A 366 0.16 -5.06 -12.37
N HIS A 367 1.06 -4.11 -12.14
CA HIS A 367 0.89 -2.70 -12.52
C HIS A 367 1.85 -2.31 -13.65
N LEU A 368 1.50 -1.27 -14.40
CA LEU A 368 2.43 -0.70 -15.37
C LEU A 368 3.66 -0.12 -14.65
N PRO A 369 4.89 -0.27 -15.20
CA PRO A 369 6.04 0.45 -14.67
C PRO A 369 5.77 1.96 -14.64
N VAL A 370 6.06 2.57 -13.49
CA VAL A 370 5.83 4.00 -13.24
C VAL A 370 6.83 4.84 -14.03
N LEU A 371 8.10 4.43 -14.02
CA LEU A 371 9.16 5.09 -14.77
C LEU A 371 9.02 4.80 -16.27
N LYS A 372 9.09 5.85 -17.09
CA LYS A 372 9.00 5.71 -18.55
C LYS A 372 10.11 4.83 -19.13
N GLU A 373 11.31 4.91 -18.58
CA GLU A 373 12.44 4.09 -19.02
C GLU A 373 12.26 2.63 -18.65
N GLU A 374 11.74 2.32 -17.45
CA GLU A 374 11.43 0.94 -17.08
C GLU A 374 10.36 0.37 -18.01
N ARG A 375 9.33 1.17 -18.33
CA ARG A 375 8.28 0.76 -19.27
C ARG A 375 8.81 0.41 -20.66
N LYS A 376 9.78 1.16 -21.17
CA LYS A 376 10.41 0.90 -22.49
C LYS A 376 11.19 -0.42 -22.53
N HIS A 377 11.72 -0.86 -21.40
CA HIS A 377 12.53 -2.08 -21.31
C HIS A 377 11.78 -3.24 -20.65
N PHE A 378 10.50 -3.04 -20.31
CA PHE A 378 9.69 -4.06 -19.68
C PHE A 378 9.24 -5.07 -20.73
N ASN A 379 9.84 -6.26 -20.67
CA ASN A 379 9.53 -7.36 -21.57
C ASN A 379 9.30 -8.67 -20.80
N VAL A 380 8.52 -9.55 -21.41
CA VAL A 380 8.27 -10.92 -20.98
C VAL A 380 8.73 -11.86 -22.09
N SER A 381 9.68 -12.75 -21.81
CA SER A 381 10.09 -13.79 -22.76
C SER A 381 9.06 -14.92 -22.76
N ILE A 382 8.52 -15.25 -23.94
CA ILE A 382 7.66 -16.41 -24.14
C ILE A 382 8.45 -17.48 -24.87
N LYS A 383 8.55 -18.66 -24.25
CA LYS A 383 9.21 -19.85 -24.81
C LYS A 383 8.20 -20.95 -25.07
N PHE A 384 8.47 -21.80 -26.04
CA PHE A 384 7.59 -22.90 -26.40
C PHE A 384 8.27 -24.25 -26.12
N ASN A 385 7.63 -25.09 -25.31
CA ASN A 385 8.14 -26.42 -24.99
C ASN A 385 7.49 -27.48 -25.90
N HIS A 386 8.23 -27.90 -26.91
CA HIS A 386 7.89 -29.00 -27.83
C HIS A 386 8.26 -30.39 -27.28
N HIS A 387 8.95 -30.46 -26.15
CA HIS A 387 9.59 -31.68 -25.63
C HIS A 387 9.34 -31.92 -24.14
N CYS A 388 8.16 -31.57 -23.64
CA CYS A 388 7.78 -31.69 -22.23
C CYS A 388 8.02 -33.07 -21.61
N GLU A 389 8.00 -34.16 -22.39
CA GLU A 389 8.31 -35.52 -21.91
C GLU A 389 9.75 -35.66 -21.39
N LYS A 390 10.69 -34.87 -21.90
CA LYS A 390 12.07 -34.86 -21.40
C LYS A 390 12.15 -34.29 -19.98
N ASP A 391 11.28 -33.34 -19.66
CA ASP A 391 11.27 -32.62 -18.40
C ASP A 391 10.39 -33.32 -17.35
N PHE A 392 9.27 -33.91 -17.79
CA PHE A 392 8.20 -34.41 -16.91
C PHE A 392 7.88 -35.91 -17.07
N GLY A 393 8.52 -36.62 -18.00
CA GLY A 393 8.20 -38.02 -18.31
C GLY A 393 6.85 -38.20 -19.02
N ASP A 394 6.24 -39.37 -18.92
CA ASP A 394 4.94 -39.65 -19.56
C ASP A 394 3.79 -38.89 -18.89
N HIS A 395 3.09 -38.06 -19.65
CA HIS A 395 1.92 -37.30 -19.21
C HIS A 395 1.01 -36.97 -20.40
N ARG A 396 -0.22 -36.55 -20.10
CA ARG A 396 -1.23 -36.16 -21.12
C ARG A 396 -1.65 -34.70 -21.06
N ILE A 397 -1.31 -34.02 -19.96
CA ILE A 397 -1.68 -32.63 -19.69
C ILE A 397 -0.40 -31.91 -19.30
N CYS A 398 -0.15 -30.75 -19.91
CA CYS A 398 0.91 -29.84 -19.51
C CYS A 398 0.31 -28.55 -18.98
N TYR A 399 1.03 -27.92 -18.05
CA TYR A 399 0.74 -26.57 -17.61
C TYR A 399 1.88 -25.64 -18.00
N PRO A 400 1.59 -24.35 -18.27
CA PRO A 400 2.63 -23.35 -18.41
C PRO A 400 3.54 -23.30 -17.19
N CYS A 401 4.83 -23.01 -17.41
CA CYS A 401 5.80 -22.79 -16.35
C CYS A 401 6.23 -21.32 -16.34
N VAL A 402 6.26 -20.69 -15.16
CA VAL A 402 6.64 -19.29 -15.00
C VAL A 402 7.92 -19.17 -14.17
N ALA A 403 8.84 -18.36 -14.67
CA ALA A 403 10.00 -17.87 -13.95
C ALA A 403 9.89 -16.33 -13.84
N ALA A 404 9.15 -15.87 -12.84
CA ALA A 404 8.88 -14.43 -12.65
C ALA A 404 10.15 -13.60 -12.43
N CYS A 405 11.20 -14.17 -11.84
CA CYS A 405 12.48 -13.47 -11.64
C CYS A 405 13.21 -13.13 -12.95
N SER A 406 12.93 -13.86 -14.04
CA SER A 406 13.48 -13.61 -15.37
C SER A 406 12.41 -13.16 -16.37
N ASN A 407 11.21 -12.80 -15.89
CA ASN A 407 10.03 -12.50 -16.70
C ASN A 407 9.84 -13.50 -17.85
N THR A 408 9.93 -14.80 -17.55
CA THR A 408 9.83 -15.84 -18.58
C THR A 408 8.63 -16.73 -18.33
N ILE A 409 7.82 -16.94 -19.36
CA ILE A 409 6.79 -17.98 -19.38
C ILE A 409 7.14 -19.01 -20.45
N THR A 410 7.01 -20.28 -20.10
CA THR A 410 7.19 -21.41 -21.01
C THR A 410 5.85 -22.08 -21.25
N LEU A 411 5.37 -22.03 -22.49
CA LEU A 411 4.10 -22.59 -22.94
C LEU A 411 4.34 -23.97 -23.57
N PRO A 412 3.72 -25.04 -23.03
CA PRO A 412 3.82 -26.37 -23.62
C PRO A 412 2.93 -26.48 -24.86
N VAL A 413 3.49 -26.94 -25.98
CA VAL A 413 2.76 -26.97 -27.27
C VAL A 413 2.59 -28.38 -27.83
N LYS A 414 3.31 -29.37 -27.28
CA LYS A 414 3.33 -30.74 -27.79
C LYS A 414 1.94 -31.39 -27.88
N HIS A 415 1.08 -31.19 -26.88
CA HIS A 415 -0.23 -31.84 -26.78
C HIS A 415 -1.40 -31.00 -27.32
N MET A 416 -1.12 -29.86 -27.96
CA MET A 416 -2.16 -28.96 -28.49
C MET A 416 -2.68 -29.35 -29.88
N THR A 417 -2.13 -30.40 -30.49
CA THR A 417 -2.47 -30.85 -31.85
C THR A 417 -3.41 -32.07 -31.87
N SER A 418 -4.21 -32.28 -30.82
CA SER A 418 -5.17 -33.39 -30.75
C SER A 418 -6.46 -33.13 -31.52
#